data_AF-A0A831XYR2-F1
#
_entry.id   AF-A0A831XYR2-F1
#
_cell.length_a   1.000
_cell.length_b   1.000
_cell.length_c   1.000
_cell.angle_alpha   90.00
_cell.angle_beta   90.00
_cell.angle_gamma   90.00
#
_symmetry.space_group_name_H-M   'P 1'
#
loop_
_entity.id
_entity.type
_entity.pdbx_description
1 polymer ?
#
loop_
_entity_poly.entity_id
_entity_poly.type
_entity_poly.pdbx_seq_one_letter_code
_entity_poly.pdbx_strand_id
1 'polypeptide(L)'
;MVSPYVVSISLIGDEAAFLMQYHRETKSVYSAVVSRGREERIDDEDVARAGRILARLMSLIAKATKSRYYSYTGPLQVEERRLVFRPYISPTSTARIYIEGPRIAADAGDAFRKRIRAKTDVEKALRVILNKVRKGR
;
A
#
# COMPACT_ATOMS: atom_id res chain seq x y z
N MET A 1 4.90 25.75 4.34
CA MET A 1 5.37 24.50 4.97
C MET A 1 4.52 23.36 4.42
N VAL A 2 5.07 22.47 3.60
CA VAL A 2 4.29 21.48 2.82
C VAL A 2 3.77 20.40 3.78
N SER A 3 2.50 20.49 4.19
CA SER A 3 1.86 19.43 4.97
C SER A 3 1.34 18.37 4.00
N PRO A 4 1.87 17.15 4.00
CA PRO A 4 1.39 16.10 3.13
C PRO A 4 0.23 15.42 3.83
N TYR A 5 -0.89 16.13 3.93
CA TYR A 5 -2.12 15.56 4.47
C TYR A 5 -2.53 14.31 3.69
N VAL A 6 -2.10 14.20 2.43
CA VAL A 6 -2.35 13.03 1.58
C VAL A 6 -1.14 12.10 1.54
N VAL A 7 -1.38 10.82 1.78
CA VAL A 7 -0.44 9.73 1.53
C VAL A 7 -0.98 8.85 0.41
N SER A 8 -0.17 8.57 -0.60
CA SER A 8 -0.56 7.67 -1.69
C SER A 8 0.16 6.32 -1.62
N ILE A 9 -0.60 5.27 -1.90
CA ILE A 9 -0.09 3.92 -2.17
C ILE A 9 -0.50 3.57 -3.59
N SER A 10 0.47 3.17 -4.39
CA SER A 10 0.24 2.71 -5.76
C SER A 10 0.77 1.29 -5.91
N LEU A 11 -0.11 0.37 -6.26
CA LEU A 11 0.25 -1.03 -6.52
C LEU A 11 0.20 -1.27 -8.02
N ILE A 12 1.35 -1.59 -8.61
CA ILE A 12 1.50 -1.76 -10.05
C ILE A 12 1.35 -3.23 -10.42
N GLY A 13 0.43 -3.53 -11.33
CA GLY A 13 0.31 -4.79 -12.05
C GLY A 13 0.69 -4.63 -13.52
N ASP A 14 0.50 -5.69 -14.31
CA ASP A 14 0.95 -5.74 -15.71
C ASP A 14 0.10 -4.86 -16.64
N GLU A 15 -1.23 -4.89 -16.46
CA GLU A 15 -2.18 -4.18 -17.33
C GLU A 15 -2.93 -3.03 -16.63
N ALA A 16 -2.86 -3.00 -15.30
CA ALA A 16 -3.57 -2.01 -14.48
C ALA A 16 -2.78 -1.67 -13.22
N ALA A 17 -3.09 -0.52 -12.64
CA ALA A 17 -2.55 -0.05 -11.38
C ALA A 17 -3.67 0.22 -10.38
N PHE A 18 -3.48 -0.16 -9.14
CA PHE A 18 -4.33 0.31 -8.05
C PHE A 18 -3.74 1.59 -7.46
N LEU A 19 -4.55 2.62 -7.38
CA LEU A 19 -4.22 3.90 -6.77
C LEU A 19 -5.05 4.07 -5.51
N MET A 20 -4.39 4.43 -4.42
CA MET A 20 -5.06 4.84 -3.20
C MET A 20 -4.47 6.14 -2.69
N GLN A 21 -5.34 7.08 -2.31
CA GLN A 21 -4.99 8.31 -1.65
C GLN A 21 -5.70 8.37 -0.29
N TYR A 22 -4.92 8.54 0.78
CA TYR A 22 -5.42 8.68 2.13
C TYR A 22 -5.17 10.09 2.65
N HIS A 23 -6.25 10.85 2.86
CA HIS A 23 -6.20 12.16 3.49
C HIS A 23 -6.25 11.99 5.01
N ARG A 24 -5.15 12.28 5.71
CA ARG A 24 -4.95 11.98 7.14
C ARG A 24 -5.89 12.72 8.06
N GLU A 25 -6.20 13.98 7.75
CA GLU A 25 -7.00 14.87 8.60
C GLU A 25 -8.48 14.49 8.54
N THR A 26 -9.08 14.56 7.36
CA THR A 26 -10.46 14.13 7.11
C THR A 26 -10.67 12.61 7.19
N LYS A 27 -9.58 11.82 7.21
CA LYS A 27 -9.57 10.36 7.14
C LYS A 27 -10.21 9.78 5.86
N SER A 28 -10.43 10.62 4.85
CA SER A 28 -11.00 10.23 3.56
C SER A 28 -10.04 9.32 2.79
N VAL A 29 -10.60 8.36 2.07
CA VAL A 29 -9.85 7.46 1.20
C VAL A 29 -10.47 7.54 -0.19
N TYR A 30 -9.63 7.77 -1.18
CA TYR A 30 -9.95 7.49 -2.57
C TYR A 30 -9.17 6.24 -2.98
N SER A 31 -9.83 5.31 -3.65
CA SER A 31 -9.22 4.09 -4.18
C SER A 31 -9.82 3.75 -5.53
N ALA A 32 -8.96 3.43 -6.50
CA ALA A 32 -9.39 3.02 -7.83
C ALA A 32 -8.39 2.04 -8.45
N VAL A 33 -8.88 1.20 -9.34
CA VAL A 33 -8.06 0.44 -10.29
C VAL A 33 -8.12 1.17 -11.63
N VAL A 34 -6.96 1.53 -12.15
CA VAL A 34 -6.80 2.31 -13.38
C VAL A 34 -6.10 1.44 -14.42
N SER A 35 -6.69 1.39 -15.61
CA SER A 35 -6.13 0.73 -16.81
C SER A 35 -6.29 1.67 -18.00
N ARG A 36 -5.81 1.27 -19.18
CA ARG A 36 -5.87 2.11 -20.38
C ARG A 36 -7.34 2.46 -20.71
N GLY A 37 -7.68 3.74 -20.57
CA GLY A 37 -9.01 4.27 -20.90
C GLY A 37 -10.13 3.92 -19.91
N ARG A 38 -9.81 3.34 -18.74
CA ARG A 38 -10.80 2.94 -17.74
C ARG A 38 -10.30 3.16 -16.33
N GLU A 39 -11.17 3.77 -15.51
CA GLU A 39 -11.02 3.88 -14.07
C GLU A 39 -12.20 3.17 -13.39
N GLU A 40 -11.90 2.26 -12.47
CA GLU A 40 -12.89 1.60 -11.63
C GLU A 40 -12.65 2.01 -10.17
N ARG A 41 -13.55 2.85 -9.63
CA ARG A 41 -13.52 3.22 -8.22
C ARG A 41 -13.82 2.00 -7.35
N ILE A 42 -13.01 1.81 -6.31
CA ILE A 42 -13.22 0.77 -5.31
C ILE A 42 -13.83 1.43 -4.07
N ASP A 43 -15.10 1.12 -3.82
CA ASP A 43 -15.83 1.53 -2.62
C ASP A 43 -16.04 0.32 -1.70
N ASP A 44 -14.93 -0.18 -1.16
CA ASP A 44 -14.90 -1.31 -0.24
C ASP A 44 -14.24 -0.85 1.07
N GLU A 45 -14.95 -1.01 2.18
CA GLU A 45 -14.49 -0.50 3.47
C GLU A 45 -13.24 -1.25 3.98
N ASP A 46 -13.13 -2.55 3.71
CA ASP A 46 -11.98 -3.34 4.13
C ASP A 46 -10.74 -2.99 3.29
N VAL A 47 -10.91 -2.71 2.00
CA VAL A 47 -9.86 -2.12 1.16
C VAL A 47 -9.43 -0.76 1.72
N ALA A 48 -10.36 0.11 2.07
CA ALA A 48 -10.05 1.42 2.63
C ALA A 48 -9.31 1.29 3.97
N ARG A 49 -9.71 0.36 4.85
CA ARG A 49 -9.03 0.08 6.13
C ARG A 49 -7.62 -0.47 5.91
N ALA A 50 -7.46 -1.49 5.04
CA ALA A 50 -6.16 -2.06 4.69
C ALA A 50 -5.22 -0.99 4.13
N GLY A 51 -5.75 -0.15 3.24
CA GLY A 51 -5.07 0.99 2.66
C GLY A 51 -4.58 2.01 3.70
N ARG A 52 -5.43 2.42 4.65
CA ARG A 52 -5.02 3.30 5.77
C ARG A 52 -3.92 2.69 6.62
N ILE A 53 -3.96 1.38 6.87
CA ILE A 53 -2.94 0.66 7.63
C ILE A 53 -1.60 0.72 6.89
N LEU A 54 -1.60 0.43 5.59
CA LEU A 54 -0.40 0.52 4.74
C LEU A 54 0.14 1.95 4.67
N ALA A 55 -0.72 2.94 4.45
CA ALA A 55 -0.31 4.35 4.40
C ALA A 55 0.36 4.79 5.71
N ARG A 56 -0.20 4.43 6.86
CA ARG A 56 0.39 4.73 8.18
C ARG A 56 1.72 4.02 8.36
N LEU A 57 1.81 2.74 7.98
CA LEU A 57 3.05 1.97 8.07
C LEU A 57 4.15 2.57 7.19
N MET A 58 3.85 2.88 5.93
CA MET A 58 4.78 3.52 5.01
C MET A 58 5.23 4.90 5.50
N SER A 59 4.35 5.64 6.16
CA SER A 59 4.70 6.92 6.76
C SER A 59 5.72 6.79 7.89
N LEU A 60 5.65 5.71 8.67
CA LEU A 60 6.66 5.39 9.69
C LEU A 60 7.99 4.99 9.04
N ILE A 61 7.95 4.15 8.01
CA ILE A 61 9.14 3.74 7.25
C ILE A 61 9.81 4.96 6.61
N ALA A 62 9.04 5.85 5.98
CA ALA A 62 9.52 7.08 5.38
C ALA A 62 10.23 7.98 6.40
N LYS A 63 9.62 8.17 7.59
CA LYS A 63 10.25 8.92 8.68
C LYS A 63 11.58 8.29 9.11
N ALA A 64 11.61 6.96 9.30
CA ALA A 64 12.81 6.25 9.74
C ALA A 64 13.94 6.26 8.69
N THR A 65 13.59 6.17 7.41
CA THR A 65 14.53 6.20 6.28
C THR A 65 14.87 7.62 5.81
N LYS A 66 14.35 8.67 6.47
CA LYS A 66 14.50 10.08 6.09
C LYS A 66 14.00 10.39 4.66
N SER A 67 13.00 9.67 4.19
CA SER A 67 12.32 9.94 2.92
C SER A 67 11.52 11.23 2.99
N ARG A 68 11.54 11.99 1.90
CA ARG A 68 10.69 13.19 1.69
C ARG A 68 9.43 12.89 0.88
N TYR A 69 9.26 11.64 0.43
CA TYR A 69 8.14 11.24 -0.41
C TYR A 69 6.93 10.84 0.44
N TYR A 70 5.75 11.14 -0.08
CA TYR A 70 4.45 10.76 0.51
C TYR A 70 3.65 9.85 -0.43
N SER A 71 4.26 9.48 -1.56
CA SER A 71 3.76 8.50 -2.50
C SER A 71 4.67 7.29 -2.48
N TYR A 72 4.08 6.12 -2.25
CA TYR A 72 4.79 4.86 -2.20
C TYR A 72 4.25 3.96 -3.29
N THR A 73 5.02 3.83 -4.36
CA THR A 73 4.67 3.04 -5.55
C THR A 73 5.53 1.80 -5.59
N GLY A 74 4.93 0.64 -5.87
CA GLY A 74 5.62 -0.64 -5.88
C GLY A 74 4.72 -1.77 -6.39
N PRO A 75 5.23 -3.00 -6.57
CA PRO A 75 4.41 -4.13 -6.93
C PRO A 75 3.82 -4.73 -5.65
N LEU A 76 2.63 -5.32 -5.77
CA LEU A 76 2.12 -6.26 -4.78
C LEU A 76 2.27 -7.66 -5.35
N GLN A 77 3.15 -8.46 -4.77
CA GLN A 77 3.46 -9.80 -5.24
C GLN A 77 2.99 -10.85 -4.25
N VAL A 78 2.71 -12.05 -4.76
CA VAL A 78 2.55 -13.24 -3.91
C VAL A 78 3.91 -13.90 -3.89
N GLU A 79 4.51 -14.03 -2.73
CA GLU A 79 5.77 -14.75 -2.52
C GLU A 79 5.53 -15.87 -1.53
N GLU A 80 5.85 -17.10 -1.93
CA GLU A 80 5.51 -18.32 -1.20
C GLU A 80 4.00 -18.40 -0.92
N ARG A 81 3.56 -17.98 0.27
CA ARG A 81 2.16 -18.00 0.72
C ARG A 81 1.67 -16.66 1.27
N ARG A 82 2.45 -15.58 1.12
CA ARG A 82 2.14 -14.25 1.67
C ARG A 82 2.19 -13.17 0.60
N LEU A 83 1.51 -12.06 0.86
CA LEU A 83 1.64 -10.88 0.03
C LEU A 83 2.88 -10.07 0.45
N VAL A 84 3.58 -9.54 -0.55
CA VAL A 84 4.76 -8.70 -0.36
C VAL A 84 4.62 -7.42 -1.17
N PHE A 85 4.68 -6.28 -0.48
CA PHE A 85 4.77 -4.97 -1.10
C PHE A 85 6.19 -4.42 -0.99
N ARG A 86 6.73 -3.94 -2.12
CA ARG A 86 8.09 -3.40 -2.24
C ARG A 86 8.05 -2.03 -2.92
N PRO A 87 8.11 -0.91 -2.19
CA PRO A 87 8.21 0.41 -2.82
C PRO A 87 9.46 0.50 -3.73
N TYR A 88 9.40 1.29 -4.80
CA TYR A 88 10.50 1.45 -5.74
C TYR A 88 11.40 2.66 -5.46
N ILE A 89 10.87 3.66 -4.77
CA ILE A 89 11.53 4.97 -4.64
C ILE A 89 12.44 4.98 -3.41
N SER A 90 13.72 5.28 -3.61
CA SER A 90 14.69 5.50 -2.52
C SER A 90 14.31 6.71 -1.67
N PRO A 91 14.51 6.69 -0.34
CA PRO A 91 15.18 5.64 0.43
C PRO A 91 14.25 4.51 0.90
N THR A 92 12.94 4.62 0.63
CA THR A 92 11.95 3.61 1.05
C THR A 92 12.06 2.28 0.29
N SER A 93 12.75 2.25 -0.84
CA SER A 93 12.97 1.05 -1.67
C SER A 93 13.68 -0.10 -0.98
N THR A 94 14.34 0.17 0.14
CA THR A 94 14.93 -0.84 1.03
C THR A 94 13.89 -1.63 1.83
N ALA A 95 12.64 -1.14 1.88
CA ALA A 95 11.57 -1.74 2.66
C ALA A 95 10.94 -2.95 1.96
N ARG A 96 10.66 -3.99 2.74
CA ARG A 96 9.79 -5.11 2.39
C ARG A 96 8.66 -5.18 3.40
N ILE A 97 7.42 -5.19 2.90
CA ILE A 97 6.21 -5.27 3.72
C ILE A 97 5.54 -6.62 3.44
N TYR A 98 5.61 -7.52 4.39
CA TYR A 98 5.02 -8.86 4.36
C TYR A 98 3.64 -8.84 5.01
N ILE A 99 2.65 -9.48 4.39
CA ILE A 99 1.25 -9.43 4.79
C ILE A 99 0.66 -10.84 4.73
N GLU A 100 0.13 -11.30 5.86
CA GLU A 100 -0.45 -12.64 6.04
C GLU A 100 -1.68 -12.55 6.96
N GLY A 101 -2.87 -12.71 6.37
CA GLY A 101 -4.15 -12.42 6.99
C GLY A 101 -4.18 -11.02 7.64
N PRO A 102 -4.40 -10.92 8.97
CA PRO A 102 -4.34 -9.66 9.70
C PRO A 102 -2.90 -9.25 10.12
N ARG A 103 -1.88 -10.08 9.90
CA ARG A 103 -0.51 -9.82 10.36
C ARG A 103 0.26 -9.10 9.28
N ILE A 104 1.00 -8.06 9.68
CA ILE A 104 1.91 -7.33 8.79
C ILE A 104 3.27 -7.23 9.46
N ALA A 105 4.33 -7.53 8.71
CA ALA A 105 5.71 -7.28 9.11
C ALA A 105 6.37 -6.35 8.09
N ALA A 106 7.02 -5.30 8.56
CA ALA A 106 7.83 -4.41 7.75
C ALA A 106 9.30 -4.48 8.18
N ASP A 107 10.18 -4.54 7.19
CA ASP A 107 11.63 -4.53 7.35
C ASP A 107 12.24 -3.60 6.31
N ALA A 108 12.93 -2.55 6.76
CA ALA A 108 13.69 -1.64 5.93
C ALA A 108 15.17 -1.63 6.36
N GLY A 109 15.73 -2.82 6.55
CA GLY A 109 17.11 -3.00 7.01
C GLY A 109 17.30 -2.49 8.43
N ASP A 110 18.42 -1.81 8.67
CA ASP A 110 18.76 -1.29 10.00
C ASP A 110 17.93 -0.07 10.41
N ALA A 111 17.27 0.59 9.43
CA ALA A 111 16.50 1.80 9.69
C ALA A 111 15.17 1.52 10.40
N PHE A 112 14.52 0.40 10.11
CA PHE A 112 13.16 0.14 10.61
C PHE A 112 12.79 -1.33 10.57
N ARG A 113 12.30 -1.85 11.70
CA ARG A 113 11.59 -3.14 11.76
C ARG A 113 10.35 -3.01 12.60
N LYS A 114 9.21 -3.51 12.11
CA LYS A 114 7.95 -3.47 12.86
C LYS A 114 7.04 -4.64 12.50
N ARG A 115 6.40 -5.22 13.50
CA ARG A 115 5.30 -6.18 13.33
C ARG A 115 4.02 -5.58 13.91
N ILE A 116 2.92 -5.72 13.19
CA ILE A 116 1.59 -5.28 13.63
C ILE A 116 0.56 -6.38 13.36
N ARG A 117 -0.51 -6.39 14.16
CA ARG A 117 -1.70 -7.19 13.91
C ARG A 117 -2.89 -6.25 13.77
N ALA A 118 -3.50 -6.24 12.59
CA ALA A 118 -4.69 -5.47 12.30
C ALA A 118 -5.95 -6.17 12.83
N LYS A 119 -7.05 -5.42 12.95
CA LYS A 119 -8.38 -5.97 13.23
C LYS A 119 -9.06 -6.53 11.97
N THR A 120 -8.67 -6.03 10.80
CA THR A 120 -9.15 -6.48 9.49
C THR A 120 -8.17 -7.47 8.89
N ASP A 121 -8.68 -8.40 8.09
CA ASP A 121 -7.85 -9.26 7.23
C ASP A 121 -7.31 -8.43 6.05
N VAL A 122 -6.07 -7.96 6.22
CA VAL A 122 -5.40 -7.07 5.26
C VAL A 122 -5.05 -7.83 4.00
N GLU A 123 -4.62 -9.10 4.14
CA GLU A 123 -4.29 -9.94 3.00
C GLU A 123 -5.50 -10.14 2.10
N LYS A 124 -6.66 -10.51 2.67
CA LYS A 124 -7.89 -10.71 1.90
C LYS A 124 -8.28 -9.45 1.12
N ALA A 125 -8.26 -8.29 1.77
CA ALA A 125 -8.59 -7.02 1.12
C ALA A 125 -7.62 -6.69 -0.03
N LEU A 126 -6.33 -6.89 0.17
CA LEU A 126 -5.33 -6.65 -0.87
C LEU A 126 -5.35 -7.69 -1.99
N ARG A 127 -5.82 -8.92 -1.74
CA ARG A 127 -6.05 -9.92 -2.80
C ARG A 127 -7.20 -9.53 -3.73
N VAL A 128 -8.25 -8.85 -3.24
CA VAL A 128 -9.29 -8.27 -4.10
C VAL A 128 -8.67 -7.32 -5.10
N ILE A 129 -7.78 -6.43 -4.63
CA ILE A 129 -7.05 -5.49 -5.47
C ILE A 129 -6.11 -6.22 -6.43
N LEU A 130 -5.32 -7.16 -5.92
CA LEU A 130 -4.35 -7.93 -6.71
C LEU A 130 -5.01 -8.64 -7.89
N ASN A 131 -6.19 -9.22 -7.65
CA ASN A 131 -6.96 -9.90 -8.69
C ASN A 131 -7.41 -8.91 -9.78
N LYS A 132 -7.79 -7.68 -9.42
CA LYS A 132 -8.19 -6.65 -10.39
C LYS A 132 -7.00 -6.10 -11.18
N VAL A 133 -5.84 -5.94 -10.56
CA VAL A 133 -4.64 -5.42 -11.26
C VAL A 133 -3.93 -6.47 -12.12
N ARG A 134 -4.13 -7.76 -11.83
CA ARG A 134 -3.62 -8.89 -12.65
C ARG A 134 -4.57 -9.28 -13.78
N LYS A 135 -5.88 -9.22 -13.55
CA LYS A 135 -6.91 -9.49 -14.57
C LYS A 135 -7.20 -8.24 -15.40
N GLY A 136 -6.19 -7.61 -16.00
CA GLY A 136 -6.51 -6.73 -17.11
C GLY A 136 -7.28 -7.56 -18.14
N ARG A 137 -8.58 -7.24 -18.30
CA ARG A 137 -9.71 -8.01 -18.89
C ARG A 137 -10.69 -8.61 -17.88
#